data_AF-A0A085M0Q7-F1
#
_entry.id   AF-A0A085M0Q7-F1
#
_cell.length_a   1.000
_cell.length_b   1.000
_cell.length_c   1.000
_cell.angle_alpha   90.00
_cell.angle_beta   90.00
_cell.angle_gamma   90.00
#
_symmetry.space_group_name_H-M   'P 1'
#
loop_
_entity.id
_entity.type
_entity.pdbx_description
1 polymer ?
#
loop_
_entity_poly.entity_id
_entity_poly.type
_entity_poly.pdbx_seq_one_letter_code
_entity_poly.pdbx_strand_id
1 'polypeptide(L)'
;MVEGWFNAFREFGGPTWYGDHRTPVVIDFTITQIAVIFSVFLTTFLIIFPGVRRRKWASFLSTVQTLLIGASILIAHFHPSWHQADVEVFSSYRSFSSERVLGMLGIHIGLSCANITLQGSTEKNSHEFMNYNERIYFTDVKTMHRNLLDSLHKGLPYPIITVIEYLAADKAGFIWGRAYRLAGYYTDFLLWISFSLWCLLVLMICALPRYFSRMLASTGCCLCTANVVYAVSCPKSLSIPFPTSSEQHARIVFYFGWCFWLILATGTADVRRTSNS
;
A
#
# COMPACT_ATOMS: atom_id res chain seq x y z
N MET A 1 12.19 48.67 -23.49
CA MET A 1 12.88 47.73 -22.59
C MET A 1 13.73 46.82 -23.45
N VAL A 2 15.02 46.70 -23.15
CA VAL A 2 15.96 45.90 -23.96
C VAL A 2 15.62 44.42 -23.78
N GLU A 3 15.39 43.71 -24.88
CA GLU A 3 15.29 42.25 -24.91
C GLU A 3 16.67 41.66 -24.58
N GLY A 4 16.93 41.43 -23.30
CA GLY A 4 18.10 40.68 -22.86
C GLY A 4 17.88 39.18 -23.03
N TRP A 5 18.97 38.41 -23.11
CA TRP A 5 18.96 36.94 -23.17
C TRP A 5 18.09 36.28 -22.07
N PHE A 6 17.93 36.96 -20.93
CA PHE A 6 17.06 36.54 -19.81
C PHE A 6 15.54 36.69 -20.05
N ASN A 7 15.12 37.28 -21.16
CA ASN A 7 13.72 37.44 -21.58
C ASN A 7 13.31 36.47 -22.70
N ALA A 8 14.25 35.67 -23.24
CA ALA A 8 13.90 34.67 -24.23
C ALA A 8 12.92 33.65 -23.63
N PHE A 9 11.78 33.45 -24.28
CA PHE A 9 10.67 32.56 -23.86
C PHE A 9 9.87 32.99 -22.63
N ARG A 10 9.98 34.25 -22.17
CA ARG A 10 9.12 34.79 -21.10
C ARG A 10 8.02 35.66 -21.69
N GLU A 11 6.77 35.22 -21.58
CA GLU A 11 5.64 36.12 -21.83
C GLU A 11 5.53 37.12 -20.66
N PHE A 12 5.54 38.42 -20.98
CA PHE A 12 5.27 39.57 -20.08
C PHE A 12 6.36 40.04 -19.10
N GLY A 13 7.59 39.51 -19.12
CA GLY A 13 8.71 40.07 -18.35
C GLY A 13 8.50 40.13 -16.81
N GLY A 14 7.45 39.49 -16.30
CA GLY A 14 7.14 39.37 -14.88
C GLY A 14 7.96 38.27 -14.19
N PRO A 15 7.87 38.17 -12.84
CA PRO A 15 8.38 37.01 -12.13
C PRO A 15 7.77 35.74 -12.71
N THR A 16 8.57 34.68 -12.88
CA THR A 16 8.07 33.38 -13.34
C THR A 16 7.08 32.84 -12.32
N TRP A 17 5.79 33.08 -12.56
CA TRP A 17 4.70 32.55 -11.78
C TRP A 17 4.08 31.41 -12.57
N TYR A 18 4.63 30.21 -12.36
CA TYR A 18 3.87 29.01 -12.62
C TYR A 18 2.78 29.00 -11.54
N GLY A 19 1.51 29.14 -11.93
CA GLY A 19 0.40 29.16 -10.97
C GLY A 19 0.41 27.95 -10.04
N ASP A 20 -0.51 27.89 -9.07
CA ASP A 20 -0.57 26.77 -8.12
C ASP A 20 -1.10 25.49 -8.80
N HIS A 21 -0.26 24.89 -9.65
CA HIS A 21 -0.50 23.61 -10.32
C HIS A 21 -0.04 22.48 -9.41
N ARG A 22 -0.70 22.33 -8.26
CA ARG A 22 -0.53 21.14 -7.41
C ARG A 22 -1.17 19.97 -8.12
N THR A 23 -0.39 19.20 -8.86
CA THR A 23 -0.87 17.92 -9.38
C THR A 23 -1.01 16.97 -8.19
N PRO A 24 -2.22 16.43 -7.93
CA PRO A 24 -2.40 15.46 -6.86
C PRO A 24 -1.52 14.23 -7.13
N VAL A 25 -0.97 13.64 -6.08
CA VAL A 25 -0.19 12.40 -6.20
C VAL A 25 -1.15 11.28 -6.60
N VAL A 26 -1.13 10.91 -7.89
CA VAL A 26 -2.00 9.86 -8.45
C VAL A 26 -1.53 8.46 -8.05
N ILE A 27 -0.21 8.27 -7.91
CA ILE A 27 0.41 6.98 -7.63
C ILE A 27 1.49 7.18 -6.56
N ASP A 28 1.56 6.24 -5.62
CA ASP A 28 2.64 6.22 -4.62
C ASP A 28 4.02 6.14 -5.31
N PHE A 29 4.90 7.05 -4.90
CA PHE A 29 6.25 7.15 -5.41
C PHE A 29 7.06 5.85 -5.18
N THR A 30 6.94 5.24 -4.01
CA THR A 30 7.69 4.02 -3.65
C THR A 30 7.32 2.84 -4.54
N ILE A 31 6.03 2.64 -4.77
CA ILE A 31 5.50 1.57 -5.63
C ILE A 31 5.92 1.82 -7.09
N THR A 32 5.86 3.07 -7.53
CA THR A 32 6.32 3.46 -8.88
C THR A 32 7.81 3.14 -9.07
N GLN A 33 8.65 3.47 -8.10
CA GLN A 33 10.08 3.14 -8.15
C GLN A 33 10.32 1.64 -8.26
N ILE A 34 9.64 0.84 -7.43
CA ILE A 34 9.75 -0.63 -7.47
C ILE A 34 9.32 -1.16 -8.85
N ALA A 35 8.16 -0.72 -9.36
CA ALA A 35 7.66 -1.13 -10.66
C ALA A 35 8.65 -0.80 -11.79
N VAL A 36 9.21 0.41 -11.78
CA VAL A 36 10.22 0.84 -12.76
C VAL A 36 11.47 -0.05 -12.70
N ILE A 37 12.02 -0.31 -11.51
CA ILE A 37 13.20 -1.15 -11.33
C ILE A 37 12.98 -2.56 -11.91
N PHE A 38 11.87 -3.22 -11.54
CA PHE A 38 11.56 -4.56 -12.06
C PHE A 38 11.25 -4.55 -13.56
N SER A 39 10.64 -3.48 -14.10
CA SER A 39 10.39 -3.34 -15.53
C SER A 39 11.69 -3.24 -16.34
N VAL A 40 12.71 -2.56 -15.80
CA VAL A 40 14.03 -2.46 -16.42
C VAL A 40 14.70 -3.83 -16.46
N PHE A 41 14.66 -4.59 -15.35
CA PHE A 41 15.20 -5.96 -15.32
C PHE A 41 14.48 -6.89 -16.30
N LEU A 42 13.15 -6.82 -16.36
CA LEU A 42 12.35 -7.62 -17.30
C LEU A 42 12.67 -7.26 -18.76
N THR A 43 12.75 -5.97 -19.09
CA THR A 43 13.08 -5.49 -20.44
C THR A 43 14.49 -5.91 -20.85
N THR A 44 15.47 -5.76 -19.96
CA THR A 44 16.84 -6.22 -20.18
C THR A 44 16.88 -7.72 -20.45
N PHE A 45 16.14 -8.52 -19.67
CA PHE A 45 16.03 -9.95 -19.90
C PHE A 45 15.39 -10.28 -21.26
N LEU A 46 14.33 -9.58 -21.66
CA LEU A 46 13.67 -9.76 -22.96
C LEU A 46 14.59 -9.45 -24.15
N ILE A 47 15.49 -8.46 -24.02
CA ILE A 47 16.48 -8.13 -25.05
C ILE A 47 17.54 -9.25 -25.19
N ILE A 48 17.95 -9.86 -24.08
CA ILE A 48 18.96 -10.94 -24.06
C ILE A 48 18.34 -12.28 -24.52
N PHE A 49 17.04 -12.47 -24.29
CA PHE A 49 16.31 -13.72 -24.51
C PHE A 49 16.49 -14.39 -25.90
N PRO A 50 16.52 -13.66 -27.03
CA PRO A 50 16.73 -14.25 -28.36
C PRO A 50 18.04 -15.04 -28.49
N GLY A 51 19.05 -14.74 -27.68
CA GLY A 51 20.35 -15.41 -27.68
C GLY A 51 20.36 -16.81 -27.03
N VAL A 52 19.29 -17.21 -26.33
CA VAL A 52 19.25 -18.48 -25.59
C VAL A 52 18.96 -19.66 -26.54
N ARG A 53 19.92 -20.57 -26.72
CA ARG A 53 19.88 -21.60 -27.77
C ARG A 53 19.14 -22.90 -27.40
N ARG A 54 18.99 -23.26 -26.11
CA ARG A 54 18.33 -24.50 -25.64
C ARG A 54 17.41 -24.25 -24.42
N ARG A 55 16.30 -25.00 -24.31
CA ARG A 55 15.27 -24.92 -23.23
C ARG A 55 14.68 -23.51 -22.97
N LYS A 56 14.42 -22.75 -24.05
CA LYS A 56 13.92 -21.36 -24.02
C LYS A 56 12.75 -21.12 -23.05
N TRP A 57 11.70 -21.94 -23.12
CA TRP A 57 10.49 -21.75 -22.31
C TRP A 57 10.67 -21.97 -20.81
N ALA A 58 11.45 -22.99 -20.42
CA ALA A 58 11.66 -23.30 -19.01
C ALA A 58 12.52 -22.22 -18.33
N SER A 59 13.59 -21.77 -18.99
CA SER A 59 14.44 -20.69 -18.49
C SER A 59 13.68 -19.35 -18.46
N PHE A 60 12.91 -19.04 -19.50
CA PHE A 60 12.04 -17.87 -19.53
C PHE A 60 11.09 -17.83 -18.34
N LEU A 61 10.32 -18.91 -18.16
CA LEU A 61 9.31 -18.98 -17.13
C LEU A 61 9.93 -18.92 -15.72
N SER A 62 11.11 -19.54 -15.52
CA SER A 62 11.82 -19.48 -14.24
C SER A 62 12.30 -18.06 -13.92
N THR A 63 12.93 -17.35 -14.86
CA THR A 63 13.44 -15.99 -14.63
C THR A 63 12.30 -15.00 -14.42
N VAL A 64 11.25 -15.06 -15.24
CA VAL A 64 10.07 -14.19 -15.09
C VAL A 64 9.39 -14.46 -13.74
N GLN A 65 9.22 -15.72 -13.35
CA GLN A 65 8.66 -16.06 -12.04
C GLN A 65 9.53 -15.52 -10.90
N THR A 66 10.85 -15.69 -10.95
CA THR A 66 11.75 -15.14 -9.92
C THR A 66 11.66 -13.62 -9.82
N LEU A 67 11.57 -12.90 -10.95
CA LEU A 67 11.38 -11.45 -10.93
C LEU A 67 10.01 -11.05 -10.34
N LEU A 68 8.94 -11.76 -10.72
CA LEU A 68 7.60 -11.53 -10.18
C LEU A 68 7.53 -11.76 -8.67
N ILE A 69 8.20 -12.80 -8.15
CA ILE A 69 8.28 -13.07 -6.70
C ILE A 69 8.96 -11.89 -6.00
N GLY A 70 10.12 -11.45 -6.49
CA GLY A 70 10.83 -10.30 -5.91
C GLY A 70 9.98 -9.03 -5.90
N ALA A 71 9.31 -8.74 -7.01
CA ALA A 71 8.40 -7.59 -7.12
C ALA A 71 7.24 -7.71 -6.15
N SER A 72 6.63 -8.88 -6.04
CA SER A 72 5.50 -9.14 -5.15
C SER A 72 5.84 -8.91 -3.68
N ILE A 73 7.01 -9.38 -3.23
CA ILE A 73 7.48 -9.21 -1.85
C ILE A 73 7.66 -7.72 -1.53
N LEU A 74 8.33 -6.98 -2.42
CA LEU A 74 8.58 -5.56 -2.21
C LEU A 74 7.31 -4.71 -2.29
N ILE A 75 6.42 -4.99 -3.24
CA ILE A 75 5.12 -4.32 -3.33
C ILE A 75 4.31 -4.58 -2.06
N ALA A 76 4.22 -5.84 -1.59
CA ALA A 76 3.46 -6.15 -0.40
C ALA A 76 4.07 -5.54 0.88
N HIS A 77 5.39 -5.37 0.94
CA HIS A 77 6.04 -4.72 2.06
C HIS A 77 5.69 -3.22 2.16
N PHE A 78 5.73 -2.49 1.04
CA PHE A 78 5.52 -1.04 1.03
C PHE A 78 4.06 -0.60 0.80
N HIS A 79 3.24 -1.40 0.11
CA HIS A 79 1.88 -1.01 -0.25
C HIS A 79 0.91 -1.24 0.92
N PRO A 80 0.14 -0.21 1.35
CA PRO A 80 -0.75 -0.31 2.50
C PRO A 80 -2.09 -0.96 2.13
N SER A 81 -2.09 -2.22 1.66
CA SER A 81 -3.31 -2.91 1.20
C SER A 81 -3.38 -4.36 1.62
N TRP A 82 -3.07 -4.60 2.88
CA TRP A 82 -3.22 -5.92 3.51
C TRP A 82 -4.63 -6.13 4.05
N HIS A 83 -5.25 -5.07 4.57
CA HIS A 83 -6.62 -5.08 5.06
C HIS A 83 -7.29 -3.78 4.62
N GLN A 84 -8.48 -3.86 4.02
CA GLN A 84 -9.15 -2.73 3.39
C GLN A 84 -10.60 -2.66 3.86
N ALA A 85 -11.15 -1.45 3.87
CA ALA A 85 -12.57 -1.23 4.06
C ALA A 85 -12.99 0.07 3.36
N ASP A 86 -14.09 0.01 2.61
CA ASP A 86 -14.66 1.16 1.93
C ASP A 86 -16.11 1.32 2.38
N VAL A 87 -16.51 2.53 2.73
CA VAL A 87 -17.87 2.83 3.19
C VAL A 87 -18.31 4.22 2.72
N GLU A 88 -19.60 4.37 2.48
CA GLU A 88 -20.21 5.68 2.25
C GLU A 88 -20.60 6.30 3.60
N VAL A 89 -20.01 7.45 3.92
CA VAL A 89 -20.24 8.18 5.16
C VAL A 89 -21.01 9.46 4.92
N PHE A 90 -21.90 9.80 5.85
CA PHE A 90 -22.61 11.07 5.87
C PHE A 90 -22.27 11.82 7.16
N SER A 91 -21.29 12.70 7.07
CA SER A 91 -20.62 13.24 8.26
C SER A 91 -20.36 14.73 8.16
N SER A 92 -20.25 15.39 9.32
CA SER A 92 -19.82 16.79 9.39
C SER A 92 -18.40 16.95 8.84
N TYR A 93 -18.21 17.90 7.93
CA TYR A 93 -16.93 18.10 7.25
C TYR A 93 -15.97 19.02 8.04
N ARG A 94 -16.49 20.11 8.63
CA ARG A 94 -15.71 21.13 9.35
C ARG A 94 -16.18 21.31 10.78
N SER A 95 -15.25 21.68 11.66
CA SER A 95 -15.61 22.20 12.98
C SER A 95 -16.43 23.48 12.83
N PHE A 96 -17.42 23.67 13.72
CA PHE A 96 -18.31 24.83 13.73
C PHE A 96 -19.20 25.00 12.47
N SER A 97 -19.31 23.98 11.62
CA SER A 97 -20.32 23.92 10.56
C SER A 97 -21.31 22.77 10.81
N SER A 98 -22.59 23.03 10.61
CA SER A 98 -23.64 22.00 10.63
C SER A 98 -23.77 21.26 9.30
N GLU A 99 -23.00 21.67 8.28
CA GLU A 99 -23.02 21.04 6.97
C GLU A 99 -22.45 19.62 7.04
N ARG A 100 -23.24 18.67 6.56
CA ARG A 100 -22.87 17.27 6.43
C ARG A 100 -22.65 16.97 4.96
N VAL A 101 -21.54 16.31 4.67
CA VAL A 101 -21.16 15.96 3.31
C VAL A 101 -21.20 14.44 3.15
N LEU A 102 -21.73 14.01 2.01
CA LEU A 102 -21.69 12.62 1.58
C LEU A 102 -20.35 12.34 0.91
N GLY A 103 -19.63 11.33 1.41
CA GLY A 103 -18.34 10.95 0.86
C GLY A 103 -18.03 9.47 1.03
N MET A 104 -17.17 8.95 0.17
CA MET A 104 -16.60 7.62 0.26
C MET A 104 -15.36 7.67 1.15
N LEU A 105 -15.40 6.98 2.29
CA LEU A 105 -14.28 6.80 3.20
C LEU A 105 -13.65 5.43 2.92
N GLY A 106 -12.42 5.44 2.44
CA GLY A 106 -11.62 4.23 2.21
C GLY A 106 -10.48 4.13 3.22
N ILE A 107 -10.37 3.00 3.90
CA ILE A 107 -9.33 2.72 4.89
C ILE A 107 -8.52 1.54 4.39
N HIS A 108 -7.24 1.77 4.10
CA HIS A 108 -6.33 0.73 3.65
C HIS A 108 -5.18 0.58 4.64
N ILE A 109 -5.16 -0.53 5.37
CA ILE A 109 -4.17 -0.84 6.40
C ILE A 109 -3.05 -1.66 5.77
N GLY A 110 -1.82 -1.21 5.97
CA GLY A 110 -0.58 -1.91 5.63
C GLY A 110 0.06 -2.60 6.83
N LEU A 111 1.37 -2.83 6.72
CA LEU A 111 2.16 -3.43 7.79
C LEU A 111 2.56 -2.40 8.85
N SER A 112 3.03 -1.24 8.41
CA SER A 112 3.55 -0.16 9.29
C SER A 112 2.77 1.15 9.18
N CYS A 113 1.93 1.28 8.15
CA CYS A 113 1.15 2.48 7.88
C CYS A 113 -0.29 2.14 7.46
N ALA A 114 -1.20 3.07 7.73
CA ALA A 114 -2.58 3.07 7.27
C ALA A 114 -2.78 4.27 6.34
N ASN A 115 -3.47 4.04 5.22
CA ASN A 115 -3.85 5.05 4.28
C ASN A 115 -5.36 5.29 4.39
N ILE A 116 -5.76 6.53 4.64
CA ILE A 116 -7.16 6.91 4.82
C ILE A 116 -7.50 7.89 3.70
N THR A 117 -8.51 7.53 2.93
CA THR A 117 -9.00 8.32 1.80
C THR A 117 -10.41 8.81 2.09
N LEU A 118 -10.69 10.07 1.77
CA LEU A 118 -12.04 10.63 1.82
C LEU A 118 -12.31 11.36 0.51
N GLN A 119 -13.22 10.81 -0.28
CA GLN A 119 -13.62 11.37 -1.56
C GLN A 119 -15.07 11.84 -1.48
N GLY A 120 -15.32 13.13 -1.70
CA GLY A 120 -16.67 13.69 -1.72
C GLY A 120 -17.46 13.24 -2.95
N SER A 121 -18.76 13.01 -2.79
CA SER A 121 -19.64 12.77 -3.93
C SER A 121 -19.68 14.01 -4.83
N THR A 122 -19.43 13.83 -6.13
CA THR A 122 -19.24 14.90 -7.10
C THR A 122 -20.57 15.57 -7.46
N GLU A 123 -21.10 16.42 -6.58
CA GLU A 123 -22.00 17.47 -7.03
C GLU A 123 -21.15 18.66 -7.51
N LYS A 124 -21.14 18.87 -8.83
CA LYS A 124 -20.27 19.77 -9.61
C LYS A 124 -20.27 21.26 -9.21
N ASN A 125 -21.02 21.67 -8.20
CA ASN A 125 -21.30 23.08 -7.89
C ASN A 125 -20.72 23.58 -6.56
N SER A 126 -20.05 22.74 -5.76
CA SER A 126 -19.30 23.19 -4.58
C SER A 126 -17.82 23.37 -4.94
N HIS A 127 -17.29 24.56 -4.70
CA HIS A 127 -15.92 24.98 -5.03
C HIS A 127 -14.79 24.23 -4.29
N GLU A 128 -15.09 23.14 -3.58
CA GLU A 128 -14.12 22.36 -2.81
C GLU A 128 -14.16 20.89 -3.26
N PHE A 129 -13.27 20.55 -4.19
CA PHE A 129 -13.01 19.16 -4.56
C PHE A 129 -12.43 18.41 -3.34
N MET A 130 -13.29 17.69 -2.64
CA MET A 130 -12.94 16.93 -1.44
C MET A 130 -12.23 15.62 -1.83
N ASN A 131 -10.90 15.65 -1.88
CA ASN A 131 -10.08 14.45 -2.09
C ASN A 131 -8.91 14.44 -1.10
N TYR A 132 -9.13 13.78 0.04
CA TYR A 132 -8.11 13.58 1.05
C TYR A 132 -7.47 12.20 0.89
N ASN A 133 -6.15 12.15 1.05
CA ASN A 133 -5.37 10.93 1.03
C ASN A 133 -4.27 11.04 2.09
N GLU A 134 -4.59 10.64 3.32
CA GLU A 134 -3.72 10.79 4.49
C GLU A 134 -3.04 9.45 4.81
N ARG A 135 -1.71 9.46 4.88
CA ARG A 135 -0.90 8.30 5.28
C ARG A 135 -0.39 8.47 6.69
N ILE A 136 -0.66 7.47 7.54
CA ILE A 136 -0.38 7.52 8.97
C ILE A 136 0.43 6.30 9.36
N TYR A 137 1.57 6.53 9.98
CA TYR A 137 2.44 5.47 10.47
C TYR A 137 2.03 5.07 11.88
N PHE A 138 1.93 3.77 12.14
CA PHE A 138 1.51 3.27 13.45
C PHE A 138 2.58 2.37 14.09
N THR A 139 3.85 2.52 13.77
CA THR A 139 4.93 1.66 14.29
C THR A 139 5.03 1.64 15.82
N ASP A 140 4.86 2.79 16.48
CA ASP A 140 4.89 2.92 17.94
C ASP A 140 3.64 3.60 18.51
N VAL A 141 3.29 3.29 19.76
CA VAL A 141 2.14 3.88 20.47
C VAL A 141 2.28 5.40 20.57
N LYS A 142 3.48 5.90 20.88
CA LYS A 142 3.74 7.34 20.98
C LYS A 142 3.60 8.03 19.63
N THR A 143 4.05 7.38 18.56
CA THR A 143 3.89 7.91 17.19
C THR A 143 2.43 8.01 16.80
N MET A 144 1.60 7.02 17.17
CA MET A 144 0.17 7.05 16.87
C MET A 144 -0.55 8.18 17.62
N HIS A 145 -0.23 8.39 18.90
CA HIS A 145 -0.80 9.51 19.66
C HIS A 145 -0.37 10.88 19.08
N ARG A 146 0.89 11.02 18.67
CA ARG A 146 1.37 12.24 18.00
C ARG A 146 0.66 12.48 16.68
N ASN A 147 0.47 11.44 15.86
CA ASN A 147 -0.24 11.54 14.60
C ASN A 147 -1.71 11.98 14.79
N LEU A 148 -2.36 11.55 15.87
CA LEU A 148 -3.69 12.02 16.24
C LEU A 148 -3.68 13.52 16.58
N LEU A 149 -2.75 13.99 17.41
CA LEU A 149 -2.61 15.41 17.75
C LEU A 149 -2.31 16.26 16.51
N ASP A 150 -1.40 15.80 15.65
CA ASP A 150 -1.06 16.49 14.41
C ASP A 150 -2.26 16.55 13.45
N SER A 151 -3.08 15.49 13.40
CA SER A 151 -4.31 15.46 12.60
C SER A 151 -5.38 16.42 13.11
N LEU A 152 -5.49 16.56 14.44
CA LEU A 152 -6.36 17.54 15.09
C LEU A 152 -5.87 18.96 14.83
N HIS A 153 -4.56 19.22 14.94
CA HIS A 153 -3.97 20.53 14.66
C HIS A 153 -4.10 20.94 13.19
N LYS A 154 -3.99 19.98 12.25
CA LYS A 154 -4.23 20.22 10.81
C LYS A 154 -5.70 20.51 10.49
N GLY A 155 -6.64 20.18 11.39
CA GLY A 155 -8.06 20.35 11.17
C GLY A 155 -8.60 19.40 10.09
N LEU A 156 -8.15 18.14 10.08
CA LEU A 156 -8.65 17.13 9.13
C LEU A 156 -10.17 16.90 9.30
N PRO A 157 -10.86 16.42 8.26
CA PRO A 157 -12.28 16.08 8.34
C PRO A 157 -12.58 15.08 9.46
N TYR A 158 -13.76 15.22 10.08
CA TYR A 158 -14.18 14.38 11.21
C TYR A 158 -14.05 12.87 10.94
N PRO A 159 -14.47 12.32 9.79
CA PRO A 159 -14.34 10.87 9.54
C PRO A 159 -12.91 10.35 9.62
N ILE A 160 -11.95 11.12 9.09
CA ILE A 160 -10.54 10.75 9.10
C ILE A 160 -10.04 10.72 10.54
N ILE A 161 -10.34 11.78 11.31
CA ILE A 161 -9.96 11.85 12.74
C ILE A 161 -10.54 10.67 13.53
N THR A 162 -11.82 10.33 13.31
CA THR A 162 -12.46 9.20 13.99
C THR A 162 -11.70 7.89 13.73
N VAL A 163 -11.32 7.59 12.49
CA VAL A 163 -10.53 6.39 12.18
C VAL A 163 -9.19 6.39 12.91
N ILE A 164 -8.51 7.54 12.94
CA ILE A 164 -7.22 7.70 13.63
C ILE A 164 -7.39 7.49 15.13
N GLU A 165 -8.45 8.03 15.72
CA GLU A 165 -8.77 7.86 17.13
C GLU A 165 -9.00 6.39 17.48
N TYR A 166 -9.75 5.64 16.66
CA TYR A 166 -9.95 4.19 16.84
C TYR A 166 -8.65 3.38 16.72
N LEU A 167 -7.73 3.79 15.84
CA LEU A 167 -6.40 3.17 15.72
C LEU A 167 -5.45 3.57 16.86
N ALA A 168 -5.62 4.76 17.44
CA ALA A 168 -4.82 5.28 18.55
C ALA A 168 -5.30 4.80 19.92
N ALA A 169 -6.59 4.47 20.05
CA ALA A 169 -7.19 3.99 21.28
C ALA A 169 -6.55 2.65 21.73
N ASP A 170 -6.08 2.63 22.97
CA ASP A 170 -5.53 1.44 23.65
C ASP A 170 -6.25 1.16 24.98
N LYS A 171 -7.40 1.81 25.20
CA LYS A 171 -8.20 1.74 26.43
C LYS A 171 -9.63 1.26 26.13
N ALA A 172 -10.33 0.77 27.14
CA ALA A 172 -11.76 0.37 27.08
C ALA A 172 -12.10 -0.81 26.14
N GLY A 173 -11.16 -1.76 25.93
CA GLY A 173 -11.42 -2.97 25.13
C GLY A 173 -11.13 -2.82 23.63
N PHE A 174 -10.73 -1.63 23.18
CA PHE A 174 -10.24 -1.38 21.83
C PHE A 174 -8.76 -1.75 21.74
N ILE A 175 -8.47 -2.97 21.25
CA ILE A 175 -7.09 -3.50 21.12
C ILE A 175 -6.64 -3.46 19.64
N TRP A 176 -7.36 -2.73 18.79
CA TRP A 176 -7.19 -2.78 17.33
C TRP A 176 -5.85 -2.20 16.89
N GLY A 177 -5.46 -1.03 17.40
CA GLY A 177 -4.17 -0.42 17.11
C GLY A 177 -3.00 -1.34 17.48
N ARG A 178 -3.08 -1.97 18.66
CA ARG A 178 -2.06 -2.93 19.11
C ARG A 178 -2.03 -4.19 18.25
N ALA A 179 -3.19 -4.74 17.89
CA ALA A 179 -3.28 -5.94 17.05
C ALA A 179 -2.67 -5.70 15.67
N TYR A 180 -2.98 -4.57 15.02
CA TYR A 180 -2.38 -4.24 13.71
C TYR A 180 -0.89 -3.97 13.79
N ARG A 181 -0.41 -3.32 14.86
CA ARG A 181 1.04 -3.16 15.11
C ARG A 181 1.75 -4.50 15.19
N LEU A 182 1.17 -5.44 15.96
CA LEU A 182 1.77 -6.75 16.18
C LEU A 182 1.73 -7.60 14.90
N ALA A 183 0.58 -7.64 14.23
CA ALA A 183 0.40 -8.33 12.96
C ALA A 183 1.36 -7.78 11.90
N GLY A 184 1.42 -6.46 11.78
CA GLY A 184 2.33 -5.76 10.90
C GLY A 184 3.78 -6.11 11.18
N TYR A 185 4.24 -5.99 12.42
CA TYR A 185 5.63 -6.25 12.81
C TYR A 185 6.09 -7.68 12.48
N TYR A 186 5.31 -8.71 12.82
CA TYR A 186 5.71 -10.08 12.55
C TYR A 186 5.69 -10.42 11.06
N THR A 187 4.66 -9.95 10.34
CA THR A 187 4.57 -10.16 8.89
C THR A 187 5.67 -9.41 8.15
N ASP A 188 6.00 -8.19 8.58
CA ASP A 188 7.11 -7.39 8.04
C ASP A 188 8.45 -8.12 8.17
N PHE A 189 8.73 -8.64 9.36
CA PHE A 189 9.94 -9.43 9.63
C PHE A 189 10.02 -10.68 8.74
N LEU A 190 8.91 -11.42 8.58
CA LEU A 190 8.86 -12.60 7.71
C LEU A 190 9.01 -12.26 6.22
N LEU A 191 8.52 -11.10 5.78
CA LEU A 191 8.73 -10.62 4.42
C LEU A 191 10.19 -10.25 4.16
N TRP A 192 10.89 -9.65 5.12
CA TRP A 192 12.33 -9.41 5.02
C TRP A 192 13.15 -10.71 4.96
N ILE A 193 12.77 -11.72 5.74
CA ILE A 193 13.37 -13.07 5.63
C ILE A 193 13.11 -13.65 4.25
N SER A 194 11.88 -13.56 3.75
CA SER A 194 11.50 -14.03 2.41
C SER A 194 12.27 -13.30 1.31
N PHE A 195 12.47 -11.99 1.46
CA PHE A 195 13.27 -11.18 0.55
C PHE A 195 14.75 -11.62 0.55
N SER A 196 15.29 -11.93 1.72
CA SER A 196 16.66 -12.45 1.84
C SER A 196 16.81 -13.83 1.18
N LEU A 197 15.82 -14.71 1.36
CA LEU A 197 15.77 -16.00 0.66
C LEU A 197 15.62 -15.83 -0.85
N TRP A 198 14.87 -14.84 -1.31
CA TRP A 198 14.77 -14.48 -2.72
C TRP A 198 16.10 -13.97 -3.29
N CYS A 199 16.85 -13.14 -2.57
CA CYS A 199 18.20 -12.75 -2.99
C CYS A 199 19.13 -13.97 -3.14
N LEU A 200 19.07 -14.92 -2.21
CA LEU A 200 19.79 -16.19 -2.33
C LEU A 200 19.29 -17.03 -3.52
N LEU A 201 17.98 -17.04 -3.78
CA LEU A 201 17.38 -17.71 -4.94
C LEU A 201 17.91 -17.14 -6.27
N VAL A 202 18.02 -15.81 -6.38
CA VAL A 202 18.63 -15.12 -7.54
C VAL A 202 20.11 -15.47 -7.68
N LEU A 203 20.85 -15.64 -6.59
CA LEU A 203 22.25 -16.09 -6.67
C LEU A 203 22.34 -17.56 -7.13
N MET A 204 21.46 -18.42 -6.63
CA MET A 204 21.44 -19.86 -6.94
C MET A 204 21.01 -20.16 -8.38
N ILE A 205 20.15 -19.34 -8.99
CA ILE A 205 19.79 -19.51 -10.41
C ILE A 205 21.00 -19.32 -11.33
N CYS A 206 21.96 -18.49 -10.93
CA CYS A 206 23.21 -18.24 -11.66
C CYS A 206 24.28 -19.30 -11.35
N ALA A 207 24.43 -19.71 -10.08
CA ALA A 207 25.50 -20.60 -9.64
C ALA A 207 25.18 -22.10 -9.73
N LEU A 208 24.04 -22.54 -9.16
CA LEU A 208 23.72 -23.96 -8.95
C LEU A 208 22.21 -24.24 -9.18
N PRO A 209 21.78 -24.51 -10.43
CA PRO A 209 20.38 -24.74 -10.77
C PRO A 209 19.75 -25.95 -10.05
N ARG A 210 20.58 -26.88 -9.54
CA ARG A 210 20.12 -28.10 -8.85
C ARG A 210 19.42 -27.80 -7.52
N TYR A 211 19.85 -26.77 -6.79
CA TYR A 211 19.26 -26.41 -5.50
C TYR A 211 18.12 -25.38 -5.61
N PHE A 212 17.88 -24.86 -6.82
CA PHE A 212 16.88 -23.83 -7.09
C PHE A 212 15.48 -24.25 -6.61
N SER A 213 15.04 -25.48 -6.92
CA SER A 213 13.71 -25.97 -6.53
C SER A 213 13.53 -25.98 -5.00
N ARG A 214 14.55 -26.42 -4.25
CA ARG A 214 14.48 -26.45 -2.77
C ARG A 214 14.41 -25.04 -2.17
N MET A 215 15.17 -24.09 -2.71
CA MET A 215 15.16 -22.70 -2.24
C MET A 215 13.87 -21.97 -2.63
N LEU A 216 13.28 -22.33 -3.77
CA LEU A 216 11.98 -21.82 -4.19
C LEU A 216 10.87 -22.28 -3.23
N ALA A 217 10.86 -23.57 -2.85
CA ALA A 217 9.94 -24.09 -1.83
C ALA A 217 10.12 -23.40 -0.48
N SER A 218 11.36 -23.19 0.00
CA SER A 218 11.57 -22.54 1.29
C SER A 218 11.07 -21.09 1.29
N THR A 219 11.29 -20.36 0.19
CA THR A 219 10.77 -18.99 0.00
C THR A 219 9.24 -19.00 0.00
N GLY A 220 8.61 -19.90 -0.77
CA GLY A 220 7.15 -20.04 -0.81
C GLY A 220 6.52 -20.39 0.53
N CYS A 221 7.12 -21.32 1.28
CA CYS A 221 6.69 -21.66 2.64
C CYS A 221 6.80 -20.47 3.60
N CYS A 222 7.86 -19.66 3.49
CA CYS A 222 8.03 -18.45 4.30
C CYS A 222 6.93 -17.42 4.00
N LEU A 223 6.58 -17.20 2.72
CA LEU A 223 5.49 -16.32 2.30
C LEU A 223 4.12 -16.81 2.79
N CYS A 224 3.84 -18.11 2.67
CA CYS A 224 2.61 -18.70 3.22
C CYS A 224 2.53 -18.52 4.74
N THR A 225 3.66 -18.69 5.45
CA THR A 225 3.74 -18.48 6.90
C THR A 225 3.48 -17.01 7.25
N ALA A 226 4.01 -16.06 6.48
CA ALA A 226 3.76 -14.63 6.66
C ALA A 226 2.27 -14.27 6.56
N ASN A 227 1.55 -14.86 5.60
CA ASN A 227 0.10 -14.70 5.47
C ASN A 227 -0.67 -15.32 6.64
N VAL A 228 -0.31 -16.53 7.07
CA VAL A 228 -0.96 -17.18 8.21
C VAL A 228 -0.78 -16.36 9.48
N VAL A 229 0.43 -15.87 9.73
CA VAL A 229 0.74 -14.99 10.87
C VAL A 229 -0.07 -13.70 10.80
N TYR A 230 -0.19 -13.08 9.63
CA TYR A 230 -1.01 -11.89 9.45
C TYR A 230 -2.49 -12.18 9.75
N ALA A 231 -3.05 -13.24 9.16
CA ALA A 231 -4.46 -13.60 9.31
C ALA A 231 -4.83 -13.98 10.75
N VAL A 232 -3.93 -14.67 11.48
CA VAL A 232 -4.15 -15.04 12.89
C VAL A 232 -4.05 -13.82 13.80
N SER A 233 -3.12 -12.90 13.51
CA SER A 233 -2.88 -11.71 14.34
C SER A 233 -3.88 -10.58 14.07
N CYS A 234 -4.58 -10.61 12.93
CA CYS A 234 -5.57 -9.59 12.58
C CYS A 234 -6.84 -9.67 13.47
N PRO A 235 -7.39 -8.51 13.87
CA PRO A 235 -8.62 -8.48 14.66
C PRO A 235 -9.82 -8.93 13.81
N LYS A 236 -10.58 -9.93 14.29
CA LYS A 236 -11.67 -10.59 13.56
C LYS A 236 -12.99 -9.82 13.48
N SER A 237 -13.21 -8.85 14.36
CA SER A 237 -14.47 -8.09 14.45
C SER A 237 -14.18 -6.61 14.62
N LEU A 238 -13.59 -6.02 13.58
CA LEU A 238 -13.41 -4.58 13.50
C LEU A 238 -14.63 -4.00 12.78
N SER A 239 -15.46 -3.27 13.54
CA SER A 239 -16.55 -2.48 12.97
C SER A 239 -16.52 -1.09 13.56
N ILE A 240 -16.36 -0.09 12.70
CA ILE A 240 -16.41 1.32 13.08
C ILE A 240 -17.79 1.85 12.70
N PRO A 241 -18.61 2.32 13.65
CA PRO A 241 -19.91 2.90 13.35
C PRO A 241 -19.73 4.32 12.81
N PHE A 242 -20.28 4.60 11.63
CA PHE A 242 -20.41 5.94 11.09
C PHE A 242 -21.89 6.30 10.89
N PRO A 243 -22.27 7.58 11.06
CA PRO A 243 -23.58 8.05 10.65
C PRO A 243 -23.69 8.01 9.11
N THR A 244 -24.78 7.44 8.61
CA THR A 244 -25.13 7.39 7.18
C THR A 244 -26.39 8.23 6.93
N SER A 245 -26.65 8.55 5.66
CA SER A 245 -27.79 9.34 5.16
C SER A 245 -29.17 8.80 5.57
N SER A 246 -29.28 7.52 5.93
CA SER A 246 -30.55 6.84 6.25
C SER A 246 -30.80 6.59 7.76
N GLU A 247 -30.20 7.37 8.66
CA GLU A 247 -30.32 7.24 10.14
C GLU A 247 -29.85 5.91 10.77
N GLN A 248 -29.44 4.92 9.96
CA GLN A 248 -28.79 3.71 10.44
C GLN A 248 -27.27 3.92 10.52
N HIS A 249 -26.65 3.40 11.59
CA HIS A 249 -25.20 3.38 11.72
C HIS A 249 -24.59 2.42 10.68
N ALA A 250 -23.89 2.95 9.68
CA ALA A 250 -23.09 2.11 8.78
C ALA A 250 -21.91 1.54 9.56
N ARG A 251 -21.70 0.23 9.42
CA ARG A 251 -20.57 -0.47 10.04
C ARG A 251 -19.51 -0.69 8.98
N ILE A 252 -18.33 -0.13 9.21
CA ILE A 252 -17.16 -0.43 8.37
C ILE A 252 -16.71 -1.85 8.65
N VAL A 253 -16.93 -2.77 7.72
CA VAL A 253 -16.42 -4.13 7.81
C VAL A 253 -15.16 -4.22 6.97
N PHE A 254 -14.08 -4.69 7.59
CA PHE A 254 -12.82 -4.87 6.90
C PHE A 254 -12.72 -6.24 6.24
N TYR A 255 -12.04 -6.28 5.09
CA TYR A 255 -11.73 -7.48 4.34
C TYR A 255 -10.24 -7.52 3.97
N PHE A 256 -9.73 -8.70 3.63
CA PHE A 256 -8.34 -8.86 3.20
C PHE A 256 -8.11 -8.18 1.84
N GLY A 257 -7.11 -7.30 1.80
CA GLY A 257 -6.76 -6.52 0.62
C GLY A 257 -5.89 -7.28 -0.37
N TRP A 258 -5.54 -6.59 -1.45
CA TRP A 258 -4.77 -7.17 -2.57
C TRP A 258 -3.39 -7.69 -2.18
N CYS A 259 -2.67 -7.05 -1.25
CA CYS A 259 -1.33 -7.50 -0.85
C CYS A 259 -1.36 -8.90 -0.23
N PHE A 260 -2.40 -9.18 0.57
CA PHE A 260 -2.60 -10.49 1.20
C PHE A 260 -2.79 -11.59 0.13
N TRP A 261 -3.72 -11.36 -0.80
CA TRP A 261 -4.01 -12.31 -1.87
C TRP A 261 -2.82 -12.50 -2.82
N LEU A 262 -2.08 -11.42 -3.11
CA LEU A 262 -0.90 -11.45 -3.96
C LEU A 262 0.21 -12.31 -3.33
N ILE A 263 0.51 -12.13 -2.04
CA ILE A 263 1.53 -12.95 -1.34
C ILE A 263 1.05 -14.41 -1.19
N LEU A 264 -0.25 -14.63 -1.03
CA LEU A 264 -0.80 -15.99 -0.95
C LEU A 264 -0.70 -16.71 -2.30
N ALA A 265 -1.02 -16.02 -3.39
CA ALA A 265 -0.90 -16.55 -4.74
C ALA A 265 0.55 -16.87 -5.08
N THR A 266 1.50 -16.00 -4.74
CA THR A 266 2.93 -16.23 -5.00
C THR A 266 3.47 -17.38 -4.16
N GLY A 267 3.17 -17.42 -2.87
CA GLY A 267 3.62 -18.50 -1.97
C GLY A 267 3.08 -19.87 -2.39
N THR A 268 1.81 -19.97 -2.78
CA THR A 268 1.20 -21.23 -3.23
C THR A 268 1.69 -21.67 -4.61
N ALA A 269 1.94 -20.73 -5.53
CA ALA A 269 2.52 -21.02 -6.84
C ALA A 269 3.93 -21.64 -6.71
N ASP A 270 4.73 -21.15 -5.78
CA ASP A 270 6.09 -21.63 -5.54
C ASP A 270 6.11 -23.07 -5.02
N VAL A 271 5.28 -23.38 -4.01
CA VAL A 271 5.19 -24.72 -3.42
C VAL A 271 4.64 -25.75 -4.42
N ARG A 272 3.67 -25.38 -5.25
CA ARG A 272 3.14 -26.31 -6.28
C ARG A 272 4.18 -26.67 -7.32
N ARG A 273 5.03 -25.73 -7.72
CA ARG A 273 6.04 -25.95 -8.75
C ARG A 273 7.10 -26.96 -8.33
N THR A 274 7.45 -26.99 -7.05
CA THR A 274 8.42 -27.96 -6.51
C THR A 274 7.88 -29.37 -6.43
N SER A 275 6.55 -29.54 -6.33
CA SER A 275 5.91 -30.87 -6.36
C SER A 275 5.88 -31.48 -7.77
N ASN A 276 6.00 -30.66 -8.81
CA ASN A 276 5.92 -31.09 -10.21
C ASN A 276 7.30 -31.21 -10.89
N SER A 277 8.39 -30.87 -10.19
CA SER A 277 9.77 -30.90 -10.70
C SER A 277 10.56 -32.06 -10.14
#